data_AF-A0A920B366-F1
#
_entry.id   AF-A0A920B366-F1
#
_cell.length_a   1.000
_cell.length_b   1.000
_cell.length_c   1.000
_cell.angle_alpha   90.00
_cell.angle_beta   90.00
_cell.angle_gamma   90.00
#
_symmetry.space_group_name_H-M   'P 1'
#
loop_
_entity.id
_entity.type
_entity.pdbx_description
1 polymer ?
#
loop_
_entity_poly.entity_id
_entity_poly.type
_entity_poly.pdbx_seq_one_letter_code
_entity_poly.pdbx_strand_id
1 'polypeptide(L)' 'MIGVVLVSHENIAKEMLSVIQHIVGPQENLIAISIFPEDDMEKKDYKFLTQ' A
#
# COMPACT_ATOMS: atom_id res chain seq x y z
N MET A 1 -5.76 16.02 6.52
CA MET A 1 -4.72 15.59 5.56
C MET A 1 -5.32 14.50 4.68
N ILE A 2 -4.85 14.29 3.44
CA ILE A 2 -5.37 13.23 2.55
C ILE A 2 -4.50 11.98 2.73
N GLY A 3 -5.12 10.82 2.97
CA GLY A 3 -4.44 9.53 2.96
C GLY A 3 -4.25 9.00 1.54
N VAL A 4 -3.12 8.35 1.28
CA VAL A 4 -2.77 7.77 -0.02
C VAL A 4 -2.52 6.27 0.13
N VAL A 5 -3.06 5.50 -0.82
CA VAL A 5 -2.98 4.04 -0.82
C VAL A 5 -2.45 3.60 -2.17
N LEU A 6 -1.32 2.91 -2.18
CA LEU A 6 -0.75 2.27 -3.37
C LEU A 6 -1.24 0.83 -3.43
N VAL A 7 -1.86 0.46 -4.56
CA VAL A 7 -2.32 -0.91 -4.79
C VAL A 7 -1.72 -1.42 -6.09
N SER A 8 -1.12 -2.61 -6.05
CA SER A 8 -0.57 -3.25 -7.24
C SER A 8 -0.68 -4.77 -7.15
N HIS A 9 -0.49 -5.44 -8.28
CA HIS A 9 -0.14 -6.86 -8.29
C HIS A 9 1.25 -7.07 -7.68
N GLU A 10 1.44 -8.21 -7.02
CA GLU A 10 2.73 -8.65 -6.48
C GLU A 10 3.39 -7.57 -5.58
N ASN A 11 4.72 -7.48 -5.52
CA ASN A 11 5.42 -6.58 -4.61
C ASN A 11 5.53 -5.10 -5.06
N ILE A 12 4.96 -4.72 -6.20
CA ILE A 12 5.26 -3.43 -6.86
C ILE A 12 4.93 -2.22 -5.96
N ALA A 13 3.79 -2.23 -5.25
CA ALA A 13 3.38 -1.15 -4.38
C ALA A 13 4.36 -0.93 -3.22
N LYS A 14 4.90 -2.02 -2.66
CA LYS A 14 5.90 -1.95 -1.58
C LYS A 14 7.23 -1.42 -2.07
N GLU A 15 7.67 -1.84 -3.26
CA GLU A 15 8.88 -1.31 -3.89
C GLU A 15 8.72 0.19 -4.20
N MET A 16 7.57 0.60 -4.71
CA MET A 16 7.27 2.01 -4.97
C MET A 16 7.29 2.83 -3.68
N LEU A 17 6.70 2.34 -2.59
CA LEU A 17 6.78 2.98 -1.28
C LEU A 17 8.23 3.11 -0.80
N SER A 18 9.05 2.07 -0.97
CA SER A 18 10.47 2.09 -0.64
C SER A 18 11.21 3.21 -1.38
N VAL A 19 10.97 3.32 -2.70
CA VAL A 19 11.55 4.38 -3.54
C VAL A 19 11.06 5.76 -3.11
N ILE A 20 9.77 5.93 -2.84
CA ILE A 20 9.21 7.21 -2.36
C ILE A 20 9.90 7.60 -1.06
N GLN A 21 9.96 6.71 -0.08
CA GLN A 21 10.60 7.00 1.21
C GLN A 21 12.10 7.27 1.08
N HIS A 22 12.77 6.65 0.11
CA HIS A 22 14.17 6.96 -0.18
C HIS A 22 14.36 8.39 -0.70
N ILE A 23 13.43 8.90 -1.50
CA ILE A 23 13.53 10.23 -2.12
C ILE A 23 13.08 11.33 -1.16
N VAL A 24 11.93 11.14 -0.49
CA VAL A 24 11.26 12.19 0.30
C VAL A 24 11.19 11.90 1.80
N GLY A 25 11.76 10.79 2.26
CA GLY A 25 11.70 10.38 3.66
C GLY A 25 10.39 9.68 4.06
N PRO A 26 10.26 9.25 5.33
CA PRO A 26 9.09 8.54 5.83
C PRO A 26 7.78 9.29 5.60
N GLN A 27 6.72 8.57 5.25
CA GLN A 27 5.42 9.15 4.93
C GLN A 27 4.36 8.64 5.91
N GLU A 28 3.76 9.53 6.70
CA GLU A 28 2.79 9.15 7.75
C GLU A 28 1.43 8.70 7.20
N ASN A 29 1.02 9.20 6.03
CA ASN A 29 -0.30 8.95 5.44
C ASN A 29 -0.22 8.22 4.09
N LEU A 30 0.79 7.35 3.92
CA LEU A 30 1.00 6.57 2.70
C LEU A 30 1.21 5.09 3.04
N ILE A 31 0.40 4.22 2.45
CA ILE A 31 0.51 2.76 2.65
C ILE A 31 0.55 2.03 1.31
N ALA A 32 1.15 0.83 1.30
CA ALA A 32 1.26 -0.02 0.12
C ALA A 32 0.61 -1.39 0.35
N ILE A 33 -0.20 -1.82 -0.62
CA ILE A 33 -0.95 -3.07 -0.62
C ILE A 33 -0.62 -3.85 -1.88
N SER A 34 -0.15 -5.07 -1.67
CA SER A 34 0.08 -6.04 -2.73
C SER A 34 -1.15 -6.91 -2.90
N ILE A 35 -1.50 -7.26 -4.14
CA ILE A 35 -2.51 -8.26 -4.49
C ILE A 35 -1.81 -9.41 -5.22
N PHE A 36 -1.95 -10.61 -4.66
CA PHE A 36 -1.42 -11.85 -5.20
C PHE A 36 -2.56 -12.72 -5.76
N PRO A 37 -2.28 -13.67 -6.66
CA PRO A 37 -3.28 -14.54 -7.27
C PRO A 37 -4.08 -15.38 -6.26
N GLU A 38 -3.51 -15.68 -5.10
CA GLU A 38 -4.13 -16.52 -4.07
C GLU A 38 -4.97 -15.71 -3.07
N ASP A 39 -4.93 -14.37 -3.17
CA ASP A 39 -5.65 -13.50 -2.26
C ASP A 39 -7.15 -13.55 -2.51
N ASP A 40 -7.89 -13.87 -1.45
CA ASP A 40 -9.33 -13.70 -1.42
C ASP A 40 -9.67 -12.22 -1.16
N MET A 41 -10.05 -11.52 -2.22
CA MET A 41 -10.34 -10.09 -2.20
C MET A 41 -11.51 -9.71 -1.25
N GLU A 42 -12.44 -10.64 -0.99
CA GLU A 42 -13.56 -10.40 -0.05
C GLU A 42 -13.12 -10.57 1.40
N LYS A 43 -12.13 -11.42 1.66
CA LYS A 43 -11.55 -11.61 3.00
C LYS A 43 -10.38 -10.68 3.31
N LYS A 44 -9.85 -9.99 2.31
CA LYS A 44 -8.70 -9.12 2.50
C LYS A 44 -9.09 -7.93 3.36
N ASP A 45 -8.54 -7.87 4.58
CA ASP A 45 -8.88 -6.84 5.54
C ASP A 45 -8.23 -5.50 5.13
N TYR A 46 -9.05 -4.60 4.61
CA TYR A 46 -8.66 -3.23 4.26
C TYR A 46 -8.87 -2.25 5.42
N LYS A 47 -8.73 -2.69 6.68
CA LYS A 47 -8.96 -1.87 7.89
C LYS A 47 -8.20 -0.54 7.92
N PHE A 48 -7.11 -0.43 7.19
CA PHE A 48 -6.32 0.79 7.04
C PHE A 48 -7.00 1.86 6.13
N LEU A 49 -8.09 1.53 5.43
CA LEU A 49 -8.88 2.47 4.60
C LEU A 49 -9.98 3.20 5.37
N THR A 50 -10.29 2.78 6.60
CA THR A 50 -11.46 3.24 7.37
C THR A 50 -11.08 4.02 8.64
N GLN A 51 -9.81 4.41 8.79
CA GLN A 51 -9.33 5.27 9.88
C GLN A 51 -9.26 6.75 9.47
#